data_AF-A0A5C7JQ97-F1
#
_entry.id   AF-A0A5C7JQ97-F1
#
_cell.length_a   1.000
_cell.length_b   1.000
_cell.length_c   1.000
_cell.angle_alpha   90.00
_cell.angle_beta   90.00
_cell.angle_gamma   90.00
#
_symmetry.space_group_name_H-M   'P 1'
#
loop_
_entity.id
_entity.type
_entity.pdbx_description
1 polymer ?
#
loop_
_entity_poly.entity_id
_entity_poly.type
_entity_poly.pdbx_seq_one_letter_code
_entity_poly.pdbx_strand_id
1 'polypeptide(L)'
;MENLKETTLYKKNKNNSIEEWNIQVSGNTIKTTWGKIDGLMQCKIEVISSGKNLGRANATTPEEQALFQAESVIKKKKDKGYSETISGAEESKLEMKPILVHDYTLRKNSEKIIFPCYVQPKLDGVRSQIFLEGDDVISKSRGNKVFPRNEGLFLELKNFMKENNLSVIDGEFYYHGEFLEDIISCVKKPQGNRLEDLIEFHIFDLPLNRGFDTYSSLHPKGRIKTVDTTLADNRQQAKELMDAYISQGYEGLILRNSSTYEADYPTGGIRTYNIQKWKEFMDEEFEIIDIVSDKVGHGIYVCQSSAGAFNVTPKSSHLEKSNLLINKDKYIGKMLTVRFQELTALGIPKFGRGIAIRDYE
;
A
#
# COMPACT_ATOMS: atom_id res chain seq x y z
N MET A 1 20.31 0.80 37.71
CA MET A 1 19.48 -0.28 37.15
C MET A 1 19.10 0.17 35.76
N GLU A 2 19.61 -0.48 34.72
CA GLU A 2 19.19 -0.17 33.34
C GLU A 2 17.68 -0.43 33.24
N ASN A 3 16.92 0.55 32.76
CA ASN A 3 15.48 0.40 32.53
C ASN A 3 15.27 -0.58 31.38
N LEU A 4 15.17 -1.87 31.70
CA LEU A 4 14.81 -2.91 30.74
C LEU A 4 13.33 -2.74 30.39
N LYS A 5 13.02 -2.43 29.13
CA LYS A 5 11.65 -2.45 28.62
C LYS A 5 11.45 -3.70 27.78
N GLU A 6 10.48 -4.52 28.15
CA GLU A 6 10.18 -5.79 27.48
C GLU A 6 8.71 -5.86 27.07
N THR A 7 8.44 -6.44 25.90
CA THR A 7 7.08 -6.68 25.43
C THR A 7 7.05 -7.97 24.62
N THR A 8 6.14 -8.87 24.98
CA THR A 8 5.86 -10.11 24.25
C THR A 8 4.50 -10.01 23.58
N LEU A 9 4.42 -10.44 22.33
CA LEU A 9 3.21 -10.48 21.53
C LEU A 9 3.06 -11.85 20.86
N TYR A 10 1.82 -12.24 20.60
CA TYR A 10 1.43 -13.55 20.09
C TYR A 10 0.60 -13.43 18.81
N LYS A 11 0.72 -14.38 17.90
CA LYS A 11 -0.11 -14.44 16.71
C LYS A 11 -0.45 -15.87 16.32
N LYS A 12 -1.72 -16.12 16.01
CA LYS A 12 -2.16 -17.40 15.46
C LYS A 12 -1.81 -17.50 13.98
N ASN A 13 -1.12 -18.57 13.62
CA ASN A 13 -0.79 -18.91 12.25
C ASN A 13 -1.94 -19.69 11.58
N LYS A 14 -1.91 -19.77 10.24
CA LYS A 14 -2.93 -20.50 9.45
C LYS A 14 -3.03 -21.99 9.80
N ASN A 15 -1.96 -22.59 10.28
CA ASN A 15 -1.92 -23.98 10.73
C ASN A 15 -2.32 -24.14 12.22
N ASN A 16 -2.95 -23.12 12.82
CA ASN A 16 -3.32 -23.02 14.24
C ASN A 16 -2.16 -23.01 15.24
N SER A 17 -0.90 -23.04 14.80
CA SER A 17 0.23 -22.80 15.72
C SER A 17 0.28 -21.34 16.18
N ILE A 18 0.79 -21.11 17.39
CA ILE A 18 1.01 -19.76 17.91
C ILE A 18 2.48 -19.38 17.72
N GLU A 19 2.69 -18.23 17.11
CA GLU A 19 3.97 -17.55 17.06
C GLU A 19 4.09 -16.62 18.27
N GLU A 20 5.25 -16.63 18.91
CA GLU A 20 5.67 -15.68 19.92
C GLU A 20 6.71 -14.73 19.31
N TRP A 21 6.55 -13.44 19.61
CA TRP A 21 7.47 -12.39 19.23
C TRP A 21 7.74 -11.52 20.46
N ASN A 22 9.00 -11.33 20.81
CA ASN A 22 9.42 -10.57 21.97
C ASN A 22 10.43 -9.50 21.56
N ILE A 23 10.35 -8.34 22.21
CA ILE A 23 11.30 -7.24 22.06
C ILE A 23 11.73 -6.74 23.43
N GLN A 24 13.04 -6.59 23.59
CA GLN A 24 13.71 -6.13 24.78
C GLN A 24 14.61 -4.94 24.43
N VAL A 25 14.55 -3.87 25.22
CA VAL A 25 15.44 -2.71 25.11
C VAL A 25 16.28 -2.60 26.37
N SER A 26 17.60 -2.59 26.22
CA SER A 26 18.58 -2.32 27.29
C SER A 26 19.55 -1.26 26.82
N GLY A 27 19.51 -0.07 27.44
CA GLY A 27 20.29 1.09 26.98
C GLY A 27 19.96 1.45 25.52
N ASN A 28 20.99 1.46 24.66
CA ASN A 28 20.86 1.71 23.22
C ASN A 28 20.72 0.43 22.39
N THR A 29 20.53 -0.74 23.01
CA THR A 29 20.46 -2.02 22.33
C THR A 29 19.02 -2.54 22.32
N ILE A 30 18.54 -2.90 21.13
CA ILE A 30 17.26 -3.57 20.91
C ILE A 30 17.55 -5.04 20.57
N LYS A 31 16.97 -5.94 21.36
CA LYS A 31 16.96 -7.37 21.06
C LYS A 31 15.54 -7.78 20.68
N THR A 32 15.39 -8.49 19.58
CA THR A 32 14.12 -9.02 19.12
C THR A 32 14.24 -10.52 18.92
N THR A 33 13.36 -11.29 19.55
CA THR A 33 13.29 -12.76 19.43
C THR A 33 11.93 -13.16 18.87
N TRP A 34 11.90 -14.19 18.02
CA TRP A 34 10.64 -14.66 17.46
C TRP A 34 10.70 -16.11 17.00
N GLY A 35 9.56 -16.79 17.03
CA GLY A 35 9.44 -18.18 16.60
C GLY A 35 8.12 -18.78 17.03
N LYS A 36 7.91 -20.05 16.70
CA LYS A 36 6.76 -20.81 17.20
C LYS A 36 6.95 -21.04 18.71
N ILE A 37 5.88 -20.95 19.50
CA ILE A 37 5.90 -21.40 20.90
C ILE A 37 6.41 -22.86 20.94
N ASP A 38 7.35 -23.13 21.85
CA ASP A 38 8.07 -24.41 21.99
C ASP A 38 8.89 -24.85 20.77
N GLY A 39 9.14 -23.93 19.83
CA GLY A 39 9.97 -24.15 18.65
C GLY A 39 11.35 -23.50 18.75
N LEU A 40 12.11 -23.59 17.66
CA LEU A 40 13.36 -22.84 17.51
C LEU A 40 13.06 -21.35 17.41
N MET A 41 13.62 -20.57 18.34
CA MET A 41 13.53 -19.12 18.34
C MET A 41 14.68 -18.52 17.53
N GLN A 42 14.35 -17.54 16.70
CA GLN A 42 15.31 -16.67 16.02
C GLN A 42 15.56 -15.44 16.88
N CYS A 43 16.74 -14.82 16.72
CA CYS A 43 17.14 -13.63 17.48
C CYS A 43 17.84 -12.64 16.54
N LYS A 44 17.49 -11.36 16.69
CA LYS A 44 18.19 -10.22 16.08
C LYS A 44 18.56 -9.24 17.19
N ILE A 45 19.79 -8.74 17.17
CA ILE A 45 20.27 -7.67 18.05
C ILE A 45 20.64 -6.48 17.18
N GLU A 46 20.24 -5.29 17.60
CA GLU A 46 20.51 -4.03 16.94
C GLU A 46 20.98 -3.01 17.97
N VAL A 47 22.12 -2.36 17.70
CA VAL A 47 22.72 -1.35 18.58
C VAL A 47 22.56 0.01 17.91
N ILE A 48 21.89 0.93 18.59
CA ILE A 48 21.70 2.30 18.11
C ILE A 48 22.95 3.11 18.44
N SER A 49 23.70 3.50 17.41
CA SER A 49 24.98 4.20 17.55
C SER A 49 24.85 5.71 17.73
N SER A 50 23.72 6.31 17.33
CA SER A 50 23.52 7.75 17.38
C SER A 50 22.07 8.16 17.61
N GLY A 51 21.90 9.30 18.26
CA GLY A 51 20.63 10.03 18.35
C GLY A 51 20.16 10.63 17.01
N LYS A 52 18.95 11.20 16.98
CA LYS A 52 18.42 12.00 15.86
C LYS A 52 18.20 13.45 16.27
N ASN A 53 18.17 14.35 15.27
CA ASN A 53 17.89 15.79 15.42
C ASN A 53 18.84 16.55 16.37
N LEU A 54 20.12 16.15 16.44
CA LEU A 54 21.12 16.84 17.26
C LEU A 54 21.14 18.35 16.95
N GLY A 55 21.07 19.19 17.98
CA GLY A 55 21.03 20.65 17.84
C GLY A 55 19.63 21.26 17.67
N ARG A 56 18.55 20.47 17.71
CA ARG A 56 17.16 20.95 17.75
C ARG A 56 16.52 20.66 19.10
N ALA A 57 15.41 21.33 19.42
CA ALA A 57 14.68 21.12 20.68
C ALA A 57 14.14 19.69 20.85
N ASN A 58 14.02 18.94 19.75
CA ASN A 58 13.61 17.53 19.70
C ASN A 58 14.78 16.57 19.45
N ALA A 59 16.01 16.96 19.83
CA ALA A 59 17.15 16.07 19.83
C ALA A 59 16.90 14.88 20.76
N THR A 60 17.31 13.70 20.33
CA THR A 60 17.16 12.47 21.12
C THR A 60 18.50 11.78 21.31
N THR A 61 18.72 11.08 22.41
CA THR A 61 19.91 10.22 22.61
C THR A 61 19.77 8.87 21.89
N PRO A 62 20.85 8.07 21.76
CA PRO A 62 20.76 6.69 21.24
C PRO A 62 19.80 5.80 22.02
N GLU A 63 19.74 5.94 23.35
CA GLU A 63 18.85 5.20 24.25
C GLU A 63 17.39 5.59 24.01
N GLU A 64 17.10 6.89 23.90
CA GLU A 64 15.76 7.38 23.56
C GLU A 64 15.31 6.90 22.18
N GLN A 65 16.23 6.90 21.19
CA GLN A 65 15.95 6.32 19.88
C GLN A 65 15.66 4.83 19.94
N ALA A 66 16.39 4.06 20.75
CA ALA A 66 16.13 2.63 20.92
C ALA A 66 14.71 2.38 21.46
N LEU A 67 14.26 3.18 22.43
CA LEU A 67 12.89 3.12 22.96
C LEU A 67 11.85 3.50 21.90
N PHE A 68 12.01 4.63 21.21
CA PHE A 68 11.06 5.07 20.18
C PHE A 68 10.95 4.09 19.01
N GLN A 69 12.07 3.50 18.58
CA GLN A 69 12.07 2.47 17.55
C GLN A 69 11.35 1.21 18.03
N ALA A 70 11.61 0.74 19.25
CA ALA A 70 10.94 -0.41 19.82
C ALA A 70 9.42 -0.20 19.90
N GLU A 71 8.96 0.97 20.38
CA GLU A 71 7.54 1.33 20.43
C GLU A 71 6.89 1.36 19.04
N SER A 72 7.59 1.91 18.04
CA SER A 72 7.13 1.90 16.65
C SER A 72 6.98 0.47 16.11
N VAL A 73 7.94 -0.42 16.42
CA VAL A 73 7.91 -1.83 16.01
C VAL A 73 6.78 -2.59 16.71
N ILE A 74 6.58 -2.38 18.02
CA ILE A 74 5.47 -2.97 18.79
C ILE A 74 4.13 -2.57 18.16
N LYS A 75 3.95 -1.27 17.87
CA LYS A 75 2.73 -0.77 17.20
C LYS A 75 2.51 -1.46 15.85
N LYS A 76 3.56 -1.54 15.01
CA LYS A 76 3.51 -2.24 13.72
C LYS A 76 3.21 -3.73 13.85
N LYS A 77 3.62 -4.40 14.94
CA LYS A 77 3.30 -5.80 15.20
C LYS A 77 1.83 -5.96 15.59
N LYS A 78 1.31 -5.10 16.45
CA LYS A 78 -0.13 -5.06 16.77
C LYS A 78 -0.98 -4.82 15.52
N ASP A 79 -0.60 -3.86 14.66
CA ASP A 79 -1.25 -3.62 13.36
C ASP A 79 -1.22 -4.86 12.42
N LYS A 80 -0.26 -5.77 12.61
CA LYS A 80 -0.16 -7.03 11.85
C LYS A 80 -0.99 -8.17 12.46
N GLY A 81 -1.81 -7.88 13.48
CA GLY A 81 -2.67 -8.83 14.17
C GLY A 81 -1.94 -9.64 15.25
N TYR A 82 -0.88 -9.10 15.85
CA TYR A 82 -0.32 -9.69 17.07
C TYR A 82 -1.07 -9.16 18.29
N SER A 83 -1.35 -10.04 19.25
CA SER A 83 -2.02 -9.79 20.52
C SER A 83 -1.00 -9.77 21.67
N GLU A 84 -1.31 -9.11 22.78
CA GLU A 84 -0.49 -9.19 24.01
C GLU A 84 -0.68 -10.52 24.76
N THR A 85 -1.74 -11.26 24.45
CA THR A 85 -2.06 -12.54 25.09
C THR A 85 -2.29 -13.64 24.05
N ILE A 86 -1.99 -14.89 24.43
CA ILE A 86 -2.26 -16.08 23.62
C ILE A 86 -3.76 -16.20 23.32
N SER A 87 -4.62 -16.03 24.33
CA SER A 87 -6.08 -16.06 24.16
C SER A 87 -6.57 -15.01 23.16
N GLY A 88 -6.06 -13.77 23.23
CA GLY A 88 -6.40 -12.74 22.26
C GLY A 88 -5.91 -13.06 20.85
N ALA A 89 -4.79 -13.77 20.70
CA ALA A 89 -4.35 -14.28 19.40
C ALA A 89 -5.25 -15.40 18.87
N GLU A 90 -5.78 -16.25 19.76
CA GLU A 90 -6.68 -17.35 19.42
C GLU A 90 -8.08 -16.89 19.02
N GLU A 91 -8.60 -15.88 19.71
CA GLU A 91 -9.90 -15.25 19.48
C GLU A 91 -9.88 -14.25 18.31
N SER A 92 -8.68 -13.80 17.89
CA SER A 92 -8.56 -12.90 16.75
C SER A 92 -9.17 -13.56 15.51
N LYS A 93 -10.31 -13.04 15.06
CA LYS A 93 -10.88 -13.42 13.77
C LYS A 93 -9.82 -13.11 12.71
N LEU A 94 -9.64 -14.02 11.75
CA LEU A 94 -8.85 -13.76 10.56
C LEU A 94 -9.42 -12.50 9.89
N GLU A 95 -8.78 -11.36 10.12
CA GLU A 95 -9.21 -10.12 9.50
C GLU A 95 -9.16 -10.31 7.98
N MET A 96 -10.27 -9.99 7.32
CA MET A 96 -10.30 -9.96 5.87
C MET A 96 -9.24 -8.95 5.41
N LYS A 97 -8.30 -9.44 4.61
CA LYS A 97 -7.24 -8.64 4.00
C LYS A 97 -7.40 -8.74 2.50
N PRO A 98 -7.16 -7.64 1.77
CA PRO A 98 -7.23 -7.66 0.32
C PRO A 98 -6.26 -8.66 -0.28
N ILE A 99 -6.66 -9.28 -1.39
CA ILE A 99 -5.74 -10.11 -2.18
C ILE A 99 -4.62 -9.28 -2.78
N LEU A 100 -3.43 -9.86 -2.83
CA LEU A 100 -2.31 -9.29 -3.56
C LEU A 100 -2.20 -9.98 -4.93
N VAL A 101 -1.67 -9.27 -5.91
CA VAL A 101 -1.57 -9.76 -7.30
C VAL A 101 -0.12 -9.97 -7.70
N HIS A 102 0.14 -10.98 -8.52
CA HIS A 102 1.45 -11.19 -9.11
C HIS A 102 1.71 -10.24 -10.29
N ASP A 103 2.97 -10.09 -10.66
CA ASP A 103 3.38 -9.30 -11.83
C ASP A 103 3.35 -10.18 -13.09
N TYR A 104 2.57 -9.80 -14.09
CA TYR A 104 2.42 -10.52 -15.34
C TYR A 104 3.67 -10.47 -16.22
N THR A 105 4.55 -9.48 -16.05
CA THR A 105 5.78 -9.36 -16.85
C THR A 105 6.78 -10.49 -16.57
N LEU A 106 6.65 -11.15 -15.42
CA LEU A 106 7.48 -12.31 -15.07
C LEU A 106 6.94 -13.57 -15.76
N ARG A 107 7.75 -14.17 -16.64
CA ARG A 107 7.37 -15.36 -17.44
C ARG A 107 6.68 -16.48 -16.64
N LYS A 108 7.24 -16.83 -15.47
CA LYS A 108 6.70 -17.88 -14.58
C LYS A 108 5.28 -17.56 -14.07
N ASN A 109 4.93 -16.28 -14.00
CA ASN A 109 3.60 -15.83 -13.57
C ASN A 109 2.67 -15.77 -14.79
N SER A 110 3.10 -15.22 -15.92
CA SER A 110 2.24 -15.04 -17.11
C SER A 110 1.62 -16.34 -17.62
N GLU A 111 2.33 -17.46 -17.49
CA GLU A 111 1.86 -18.80 -17.86
C GLU A 111 0.65 -19.28 -17.01
N LYS A 112 0.32 -18.58 -15.92
CA LYS A 112 -0.83 -18.88 -15.05
C LYS A 112 -2.11 -18.13 -15.42
N ILE A 113 -2.02 -17.14 -16.32
CA ILE A 113 -3.21 -16.52 -16.92
C ILE A 113 -3.67 -17.38 -18.09
N ILE A 114 -4.95 -17.76 -18.07
CA ILE A 114 -5.57 -18.58 -19.10
C ILE A 114 -6.58 -17.69 -19.85
N PHE A 115 -6.38 -17.55 -21.16
CA PHE A 115 -7.30 -16.81 -22.03
C PHE A 115 -8.42 -17.73 -22.56
N PRO A 116 -9.65 -17.22 -22.81
CA PRO A 116 -10.08 -15.84 -22.59
C PRO A 116 -10.10 -15.48 -21.09
N CYS A 117 -9.66 -14.27 -20.76
CA CYS A 117 -9.60 -13.78 -19.39
C CYS A 117 -10.25 -12.40 -19.27
N TYR A 118 -10.72 -12.05 -18.08
CA TYR A 118 -11.21 -10.70 -17.81
C TYR A 118 -10.05 -9.74 -17.61
N VAL A 119 -10.23 -8.51 -18.06
CA VAL A 119 -9.28 -7.43 -17.87
C VAL A 119 -9.97 -6.17 -17.38
N GLN A 120 -9.25 -5.41 -16.55
CA GLN A 120 -9.68 -4.11 -15.99
C GLN A 120 -8.51 -3.11 -16.14
N PRO A 121 -8.78 -1.80 -16.36
CA PRO A 121 -7.72 -0.80 -16.25
C PRO A 121 -7.13 -0.83 -14.84
N LYS A 122 -5.81 -0.73 -14.74
CA LYS A 122 -5.16 -0.59 -13.45
C LYS A 122 -5.15 0.90 -13.05
N LEU A 123 -5.83 1.20 -11.95
CA LEU A 123 -5.84 2.54 -11.36
C LEU A 123 -4.53 2.84 -10.61
N ASP A 124 -4.22 4.14 -10.50
CA ASP A 124 -3.07 4.70 -9.78
C ASP A 124 -3.58 5.56 -8.61
N GLY A 125 -4.22 4.92 -7.64
CA GLY A 125 -4.84 5.55 -6.47
C GLY A 125 -4.53 4.83 -5.15
N VAL A 126 -5.43 4.96 -4.17
CA VAL A 126 -5.25 4.38 -2.83
C VAL A 126 -6.28 3.28 -2.60
N ARG A 127 -5.82 2.03 -2.63
CA ARG A 127 -6.67 0.86 -2.39
C ARG A 127 -7.26 0.87 -0.97
N SER A 128 -8.55 0.58 -0.88
CA SER A 128 -9.25 0.38 0.38
C SER A 128 -10.30 -0.73 0.26
N GLN A 129 -10.42 -1.55 1.31
CA GLN A 129 -11.63 -2.33 1.53
C GLN A 129 -12.60 -1.50 2.36
N ILE A 130 -13.86 -1.47 1.94
CA ILE A 130 -14.92 -0.74 2.64
C ILE A 130 -15.85 -1.78 3.24
N PHE A 131 -16.05 -1.71 4.55
CA PHE A 131 -16.89 -2.62 5.33
C PHE A 131 -18.14 -1.88 5.81
N LEU A 132 -19.30 -2.50 5.65
CA LEU A 132 -20.55 -2.08 6.27
C LEU A 132 -20.72 -2.87 7.57
N GLU A 133 -20.45 -2.24 8.70
CA GLU A 133 -20.55 -2.82 10.04
C GLU A 133 -21.78 -2.22 10.76
N GLY A 134 -22.91 -2.93 10.69
CA GLY A 134 -24.19 -2.43 11.21
C GLY A 134 -24.71 -1.25 10.39
N ASP A 135 -24.67 -0.05 10.99
CA ASP A 135 -25.10 1.19 10.34
C ASP A 135 -23.92 2.12 9.97
N ASP A 136 -22.68 1.65 10.14
CA ASP A 136 -21.48 2.44 9.87
C ASP A 136 -20.62 1.85 8.75
N VAL A 137 -19.83 2.71 8.11
CA VAL A 137 -18.92 2.34 7.03
C VAL A 137 -17.49 2.60 7.46
N ILE A 138 -16.69 1.53 7.45
CA ILE A 138 -15.28 1.58 7.83
C ILE A 138 -14.42 1.31 6.59
N SER A 139 -13.53 2.23 6.28
CA SER A 139 -12.53 2.04 5.22
C SER A 139 -11.21 1.57 5.83
N LYS A 140 -10.67 0.45 5.32
CA LYS A 140 -9.40 -0.12 5.78
C LYS A 140 -8.43 -0.22 4.60
N SER A 141 -7.24 0.31 4.80
CA SER A 141 -6.10 0.16 3.90
C SER A 141 -5.71 -1.32 3.70
N ARG A 142 -4.78 -1.55 2.76
CA ARG A 142 -4.14 -2.87 2.58
C ARG A 142 -3.51 -3.44 3.86
N GLY A 143 -3.05 -2.57 4.76
CA GLY A 143 -2.45 -2.92 6.04
C GLY A 143 -3.46 -3.06 7.18
N ASN A 144 -4.77 -3.02 6.90
CA ASN A 144 -5.88 -2.96 7.86
C ASN A 144 -5.93 -1.70 8.74
N LYS A 145 -5.13 -0.68 8.42
CA LYS A 145 -5.26 0.64 9.05
C LYS A 145 -6.53 1.32 8.57
N VAL A 146 -7.31 1.85 9.50
CA VAL A 146 -8.52 2.62 9.21
C VAL A 146 -8.11 3.98 8.64
N PHE A 147 -8.68 4.37 7.50
CA PHE A 147 -8.51 5.75 7.00
C PHE A 147 -9.51 6.70 7.66
N PRO A 148 -9.15 7.99 7.80
CA PRO A 148 -10.08 9.03 8.20
C PRO A 148 -11.28 9.12 7.26
N ARG A 149 -12.40 9.58 7.80
CA ARG A 149 -13.69 9.60 7.10
C ARG A 149 -13.84 10.84 6.23
N ASN A 150 -14.24 10.63 4.98
CA ASN A 150 -14.85 11.66 4.14
C ASN A 150 -16.37 11.53 4.32
N GLU A 151 -16.99 12.43 5.08
CA GLU A 151 -18.40 12.28 5.51
C GLU A 151 -19.37 12.15 4.34
N GLY A 152 -19.21 12.97 3.30
CA GLY A 152 -20.07 12.93 2.12
C GLY A 152 -19.94 11.61 1.35
N LEU A 153 -18.71 11.19 1.03
CA LEU A 153 -18.47 9.96 0.28
C LEU A 153 -18.88 8.72 1.08
N PHE A 154 -18.66 8.71 2.40
CA PHE A 154 -19.01 7.55 3.24
C PHE A 154 -20.52 7.40 3.41
N LEU A 155 -21.28 8.50 3.40
CA LEU A 155 -22.73 8.44 3.34
C LEU A 155 -23.22 7.84 2.01
N GLU A 156 -22.63 8.24 0.89
CA GLU A 156 -22.91 7.63 -0.42
C GLU A 156 -22.60 6.13 -0.40
N LEU A 157 -21.41 5.74 0.11
CA LEU A 157 -20.99 4.33 0.22
C LEU A 157 -21.94 3.52 1.08
N LYS A 158 -22.36 4.05 2.22
CA LYS A 158 -23.31 3.39 3.12
C LYS A 158 -24.63 3.09 2.41
N ASN A 159 -25.20 4.08 1.73
CA ASN A 159 -26.47 3.92 1.03
C ASN A 159 -26.33 2.91 -0.11
N PHE A 160 -25.29 3.04 -0.93
CA PHE A 160 -25.01 2.12 -2.02
C PHE A 160 -24.84 0.68 -1.54
N MET A 161 -24.04 0.44 -0.50
CA MET A 161 -23.81 -0.91 0.03
C MET A 161 -25.10 -1.53 0.59
N LYS A 162 -25.94 -0.74 1.28
CA LYS A 162 -27.25 -1.22 1.77
C LYS A 162 -28.22 -1.55 0.65
N GLU A 163 -28.34 -0.67 -0.34
CA GLU A 163 -29.23 -0.87 -1.50
C GLU A 163 -28.87 -2.14 -2.29
N ASN A 164 -27.57 -2.47 -2.36
CA ASN A 164 -27.06 -3.64 -3.08
C ASN A 164 -26.81 -4.87 -2.18
N ASN A 165 -27.19 -4.81 -0.90
CA ASN A 165 -26.98 -5.88 0.09
C ASN A 165 -25.51 -6.37 0.16
N LEU A 166 -24.57 -5.42 0.16
CA LEU A 166 -23.12 -5.66 0.23
C LEU A 166 -22.61 -5.37 1.64
N SER A 167 -21.89 -6.33 2.22
CA SER A 167 -21.21 -6.15 3.52
C SER A 167 -19.77 -5.68 3.39
N VAL A 168 -19.14 -5.95 2.24
CA VAL A 168 -17.77 -5.54 1.94
C VAL A 168 -17.58 -5.34 0.44
N ILE A 169 -16.85 -4.30 0.07
CA ILE A 169 -16.40 -4.02 -1.30
C ILE A 169 -14.90 -3.73 -1.30
N ASP A 170 -14.23 -4.06 -2.40
CA ASP A 170 -12.80 -3.81 -2.60
C ASP A 170 -12.60 -2.91 -3.82
N GLY A 171 -11.88 -1.82 -3.61
CA GLY A 171 -11.79 -0.75 -4.59
C GLY A 171 -10.63 0.19 -4.33
N GLU A 172 -10.61 1.28 -5.08
CA GLU A 172 -9.55 2.28 -5.05
C GLU A 172 -10.15 3.68 -4.89
N PHE A 173 -9.68 4.44 -3.90
CA PHE A 173 -9.88 5.88 -3.90
C PHE A 173 -9.08 6.47 -5.07
N TYR A 174 -9.77 7.13 -5.97
CA TYR A 174 -9.20 7.56 -7.24
C TYR A 174 -9.91 8.82 -7.74
N TYR A 175 -9.21 9.64 -8.49
CA TYR A 175 -9.80 10.69 -9.30
C TYR A 175 -8.98 10.81 -10.58
N HIS A 176 -9.65 10.72 -11.73
CA HIS A 176 -8.95 10.57 -13.00
C HIS A 176 -8.12 11.81 -13.34
N GLY A 177 -6.90 11.59 -13.83
CA GLY A 177 -5.95 12.65 -14.18
C GLY A 177 -5.21 13.29 -12.99
N GLU A 178 -5.55 12.95 -11.75
CA GLU A 178 -4.88 13.51 -10.57
C GLU A 178 -3.61 12.77 -10.18
N PHE A 179 -2.71 13.49 -9.49
CA PHE A 179 -1.48 12.92 -8.98
C PHE A 179 -1.74 12.02 -7.76
N LEU A 180 -1.01 10.91 -7.67
CA LEU A 180 -1.16 9.95 -6.58
C LEU A 180 -0.91 10.60 -5.22
N GLU A 181 0.04 11.53 -5.11
CA GLU A 181 0.32 12.24 -3.86
C GLU A 181 -0.86 13.08 -3.37
N ASP A 182 -1.60 13.70 -4.28
CA ASP A 182 -2.79 14.48 -3.95
C ASP A 182 -3.94 13.59 -3.49
N ILE A 183 -4.13 12.45 -4.16
CA ILE A 183 -5.09 11.42 -3.75
C ILE A 183 -4.74 10.91 -2.34
N ILE A 184 -3.46 10.55 -2.09
CA ILE A 184 -2.98 10.13 -0.76
C ILE A 184 -3.25 11.21 0.29
N SER A 185 -2.93 12.47 -0.03
CA SER A 185 -3.15 13.61 0.84
C SER A 185 -4.62 13.74 1.25
N CYS A 186 -5.54 13.64 0.27
CA CYS A 186 -6.98 13.66 0.51
C CYS A 186 -7.47 12.48 1.34
N VAL A 187 -7.07 11.24 1.02
CA VAL A 187 -7.50 10.05 1.77
C VAL A 187 -7.04 10.08 3.23
N LYS A 188 -5.85 10.64 3.49
CA LYS A 188 -5.31 10.79 4.85
C LYS A 188 -5.90 11.97 5.62
N LYS A 189 -6.32 13.03 4.94
CA LYS A 189 -6.83 14.26 5.55
C LYS A 189 -7.90 14.85 4.63
N PRO A 190 -9.12 14.30 4.65
CA PRO A 190 -10.16 14.68 3.71
C PRO A 190 -10.69 16.10 3.97
N GLN A 191 -10.95 16.45 5.23
CA GLN A 191 -11.53 17.75 5.61
C GLN A 191 -10.67 18.94 5.13
N GLY A 192 -11.25 19.80 4.30
CA GLY A 192 -10.61 20.98 3.72
C GLY A 192 -9.62 20.68 2.59
N ASN A 193 -9.55 19.44 2.12
CA ASN A 193 -8.71 19.08 0.98
C ASN A 193 -9.37 19.52 -0.34
N ARG A 194 -8.57 19.94 -1.33
CA ARG A 194 -9.09 20.33 -2.66
C ARG A 194 -9.88 19.23 -3.37
N LEU A 195 -9.61 17.96 -3.03
CA LEU A 195 -10.26 16.79 -3.60
C LEU A 195 -11.42 16.26 -2.73
N GLU A 196 -11.76 16.90 -1.60
CA GLU A 196 -12.76 16.39 -0.64
C GLU A 196 -14.11 16.06 -1.31
N ASP A 197 -14.62 16.99 -2.13
CA ASP A 197 -15.90 16.84 -2.83
C ASP A 197 -15.77 16.14 -4.18
N LEU A 198 -14.54 15.80 -4.59
CA LEU A 198 -14.25 15.25 -5.92
C LEU A 198 -13.85 13.78 -5.88
N ILE A 199 -13.14 13.36 -4.83
CA ILE A 199 -12.55 12.03 -4.73
C ILE A 199 -13.62 10.95 -4.90
N GLU A 200 -13.34 9.98 -5.77
CA GLU A 200 -14.25 8.88 -6.09
C GLU A 200 -13.76 7.57 -5.46
N PHE A 201 -14.67 6.61 -5.31
CA PHE A 201 -14.33 5.24 -4.94
C PHE A 201 -14.70 4.29 -6.08
N HIS A 202 -13.69 3.66 -6.68
CA HIS A 202 -13.81 2.78 -7.84
C HIS A 202 -13.74 1.31 -7.39
N ILE A 203 -14.88 0.63 -7.42
CA ILE A 203 -15.03 -0.77 -7.00
C ILE A 203 -14.51 -1.68 -8.12
N PHE A 204 -13.52 -2.52 -7.83
CA PHE A 204 -13.00 -3.50 -8.80
C PHE A 204 -13.27 -4.96 -8.42
N ASP A 205 -13.68 -5.25 -7.17
CA ASP A 205 -14.04 -6.61 -6.76
C ASP A 205 -15.02 -6.64 -5.56
N LEU A 206 -15.70 -7.78 -5.40
CA LEU A 206 -16.61 -8.09 -4.30
C LEU A 206 -16.05 -9.26 -3.48
N PRO A 207 -15.61 -9.06 -2.23
CA PRO A 207 -15.02 -10.16 -1.46
C PRO A 207 -15.98 -11.25 -0.96
N LEU A 208 -17.26 -10.93 -0.68
CA LEU A 208 -18.24 -11.92 -0.17
C LEU A 208 -19.39 -12.18 -1.13
N ASN A 209 -19.88 -11.15 -1.82
CA ASN A 209 -20.95 -11.24 -2.81
C ASN A 209 -20.36 -11.48 -4.21
N ARG A 210 -19.68 -12.63 -4.37
CA ARG A 210 -18.97 -13.03 -5.59
C ARG A 210 -19.93 -13.24 -6.77
N GLY A 211 -19.37 -13.29 -7.99
CA GLY A 211 -20.10 -13.46 -9.25
C GLY A 211 -19.87 -12.30 -10.21
N PHE A 212 -19.52 -12.59 -11.47
CA PHE A 212 -19.36 -11.54 -12.48
C PHE A 212 -20.68 -10.82 -12.76
N ASP A 213 -21.80 -11.55 -12.77
CA ASP A 213 -23.14 -10.98 -12.94
C ASP A 213 -23.52 -10.07 -11.79
N THR A 214 -23.21 -10.45 -10.54
CA THR A 214 -23.40 -9.59 -9.37
C THR A 214 -22.56 -8.32 -9.46
N TYR A 215 -21.30 -8.43 -9.88
CA TYR A 215 -20.43 -7.26 -10.04
C TYR A 215 -20.90 -6.33 -11.18
N SER A 216 -21.27 -6.90 -12.33
CA SER A 216 -21.67 -6.15 -13.53
C SER A 216 -23.08 -5.57 -13.43
N SER A 217 -23.95 -6.11 -12.57
CA SER A 217 -25.27 -5.55 -12.27
C SER A 217 -25.25 -4.38 -11.28
N LEU A 218 -24.09 -4.06 -10.68
CA LEU A 218 -23.99 -2.89 -9.81
C LEU A 218 -24.25 -1.61 -10.60
N HIS A 219 -25.10 -0.74 -10.04
CA HIS A 219 -25.43 0.55 -10.62
C HIS A 219 -24.94 1.67 -9.70
N PRO A 220 -23.62 1.96 -9.69
CA PRO A 220 -23.05 2.97 -8.82
C PRO A 220 -23.51 4.37 -9.24
N LYS A 221 -23.64 5.27 -8.27
CA LYS A 221 -24.11 6.65 -8.45
C LYS A 221 -23.15 7.62 -7.75
N GLY A 222 -23.20 8.89 -8.18
CA GLY A 222 -22.39 9.94 -7.57
C GLY A 222 -20.90 9.65 -7.71
N ARG A 223 -20.18 9.67 -6.57
CA ARG A 223 -18.74 9.45 -6.48
C ARG A 223 -18.35 7.98 -6.34
N ILE A 224 -19.30 7.06 -6.35
CA ILE A 224 -19.04 5.63 -6.42
C ILE A 224 -19.01 5.24 -7.89
N LYS A 225 -18.03 4.44 -8.29
CA LYS A 225 -17.86 3.90 -9.64
C LYS A 225 -17.56 2.40 -9.58
N THR A 226 -17.76 1.69 -10.68
CA THR A 226 -17.23 0.36 -10.92
C THR A 226 -16.14 0.45 -11.97
N VAL A 227 -15.12 -0.42 -11.85
CA VAL A 227 -14.05 -0.52 -12.83
C VAL A 227 -14.50 -1.40 -14.00
N ASP A 228 -14.59 -0.80 -15.19
CA ASP A 228 -15.00 -1.50 -16.41
C ASP A 228 -14.20 -2.77 -16.64
N THR A 229 -14.91 -3.87 -16.87
CA THR A 229 -14.34 -5.20 -17.04
C THR A 229 -14.67 -5.73 -18.42
N THR A 230 -13.66 -6.09 -19.19
CA THR A 230 -13.78 -6.58 -20.57
C THR A 230 -13.17 -7.97 -20.69
N LEU A 231 -13.69 -8.80 -21.60
CA LEU A 231 -13.07 -10.08 -21.94
C LEU A 231 -11.97 -9.86 -22.99
N ALA A 232 -10.78 -10.42 -22.75
CA ALA A 232 -9.72 -10.51 -23.74
C ALA A 232 -9.55 -11.98 -24.14
N ASP A 233 -9.66 -12.29 -25.43
CA ASP A 233 -9.60 -13.64 -25.98
C ASP A 233 -8.17 -14.19 -26.05
N ASN A 234 -7.19 -13.31 -26.07
CA ASN A 234 -5.78 -13.66 -26.13
C ASN A 234 -4.89 -12.52 -25.63
N ARG A 235 -3.59 -12.82 -25.51
CA ARG A 235 -2.58 -11.87 -25.03
C ARG A 235 -2.44 -10.62 -25.91
N GLN A 236 -2.63 -10.75 -27.22
CA GLN A 236 -2.53 -9.61 -28.14
C GLN A 236 -3.66 -8.61 -27.90
N GLN A 237 -4.90 -9.08 -27.80
CA GLN A 237 -6.04 -8.22 -27.46
C GLN A 237 -5.90 -7.60 -26.06
N ALA A 238 -5.39 -8.35 -25.07
CA ALA A 238 -5.11 -7.79 -23.75
C ALA A 238 -4.06 -6.67 -23.82
N LYS A 239 -3.03 -6.79 -24.67
CA LYS A 239 -2.04 -5.74 -24.89
C LYS A 239 -2.65 -4.50 -25.53
N GLU A 240 -3.52 -4.66 -26.52
CA GLU A 240 -4.23 -3.56 -27.17
C GLU A 240 -5.13 -2.80 -26.18
N LEU A 241 -5.85 -3.52 -25.31
CA LEU A 241 -6.64 -2.92 -24.23
C LEU A 241 -5.76 -2.18 -23.23
N MET A 242 -4.62 -2.77 -22.84
CA MET A 242 -3.65 -2.09 -21.96
C MET A 242 -3.16 -0.78 -22.57
N ASP A 243 -2.80 -0.78 -23.86
CA ASP A 243 -2.29 0.40 -24.56
C ASP A 243 -3.36 1.48 -24.67
N ALA A 244 -4.61 1.09 -24.93
CA ALA A 244 -5.74 1.99 -24.89
C ALA A 244 -5.92 2.61 -23.49
N TYR A 245 -5.86 1.82 -22.41
CA TYR A 245 -5.99 2.35 -21.05
C TYR A 245 -4.81 3.26 -20.65
N ILE A 246 -3.58 2.89 -21.01
CA ILE A 246 -2.41 3.75 -20.78
C ILE A 246 -2.57 5.08 -21.53
N SER A 247 -3.05 5.06 -22.78
CA SER A 247 -3.32 6.28 -23.55
C SER A 247 -4.39 7.17 -22.93
N GLN A 248 -5.32 6.58 -22.17
CA GLN A 248 -6.34 7.29 -21.39
C GLN A 248 -5.81 7.76 -20.03
N GLY A 249 -4.56 7.46 -19.66
CA GLY A 249 -3.95 7.92 -18.41
C GLY A 249 -4.05 6.94 -17.23
N TYR A 250 -4.49 5.70 -17.47
CA TYR A 250 -4.42 4.64 -16.45
C TYR A 250 -2.99 4.08 -16.32
N GLU A 251 -2.73 3.34 -15.24
CA GLU A 251 -1.38 2.85 -14.92
C GLU A 251 -0.96 1.63 -15.75
N GLY A 252 -1.94 0.86 -16.23
CA GLY A 252 -1.73 -0.41 -16.92
C GLY A 252 -2.98 -1.26 -16.92
N LEU A 253 -2.82 -2.59 -16.80
CA LEU A 253 -3.91 -3.57 -16.86
C LEU A 253 -3.88 -4.52 -15.66
N ILE A 254 -5.06 -4.93 -15.19
CA ILE A 254 -5.26 -6.09 -14.34
C ILE A 254 -5.82 -7.21 -15.22
N LEU A 255 -5.18 -8.39 -15.21
CA LEU A 255 -5.67 -9.62 -15.84
C LEU A 255 -6.21 -10.56 -14.79
N ARG A 256 -7.33 -11.21 -15.09
CA ARG A 256 -8.06 -12.05 -14.15
C ARG A 256 -8.59 -13.29 -14.86
N ASN A 257 -8.20 -14.47 -14.36
CA ASN A 257 -8.78 -15.74 -14.81
C ASN A 257 -10.29 -15.76 -14.53
N SER A 258 -11.08 -16.22 -15.51
CA SER A 258 -12.55 -16.17 -15.45
C SER A 258 -13.14 -16.89 -14.25
N SER A 259 -12.52 -17.99 -13.82
CA SER A 259 -12.93 -18.77 -12.64
C SER A 259 -12.87 -17.98 -11.33
N THR A 260 -12.14 -16.87 -11.28
CA THR A 260 -11.99 -16.13 -10.02
C THR A 260 -13.26 -15.46 -9.57
N TYR A 261 -14.11 -14.95 -10.47
CA TYR A 261 -15.35 -14.31 -10.05
C TYR A 261 -16.28 -15.25 -9.29
N GLU A 262 -16.20 -16.54 -9.57
CA GLU A 262 -17.02 -17.58 -8.94
C GLU A 262 -16.32 -18.28 -7.76
N ALA A 263 -14.99 -18.19 -7.68
CA ALA A 263 -14.22 -18.78 -6.58
C ALA A 263 -14.24 -17.90 -5.33
N ASP A 264 -14.12 -18.55 -4.16
CA ASP A 264 -13.95 -17.90 -2.87
C ASP A 264 -12.84 -16.84 -2.92
N TYR A 265 -13.10 -15.66 -2.38
CA TYR A 265 -12.12 -14.59 -2.30
C TYR A 265 -10.99 -15.01 -1.34
N PRO A 266 -9.74 -15.16 -1.80
CA PRO A 266 -8.64 -15.56 -0.92
C PRO A 266 -8.45 -14.54 0.21
N THR A 267 -8.52 -14.98 1.46
CA THR A 267 -8.36 -14.09 2.63
C THR A 267 -6.93 -14.12 3.21
N GLY A 268 -6.59 -13.10 3.99
CA GLY A 268 -5.33 -13.05 4.74
C GLY A 268 -4.12 -12.55 3.96
N GLY A 269 -4.30 -11.71 2.94
CA GLY A 269 -3.20 -11.03 2.23
C GLY A 269 -2.39 -11.97 1.33
N ILE A 270 -3.01 -13.05 0.85
CA ILE A 270 -2.38 -14.00 -0.06
C ILE A 270 -2.14 -13.33 -1.40
N ARG A 271 -0.97 -13.60 -1.98
CA ARG A 271 -0.69 -13.24 -3.37
C ARG A 271 -1.17 -14.35 -4.29
N THR A 272 -2.08 -14.04 -5.22
CA THR A 272 -2.71 -15.01 -6.13
C THR A 272 -2.12 -14.93 -7.53
N TYR A 273 -1.96 -16.08 -8.18
CA TYR A 273 -1.58 -16.16 -9.61
C TYR A 273 -2.77 -15.96 -10.55
N ASN A 274 -4.00 -16.07 -10.04
CA ASN A 274 -5.20 -15.96 -10.86
C ASN A 274 -5.58 -14.51 -11.21
N ILE A 275 -4.93 -13.54 -10.56
CA ILE A 275 -5.07 -12.11 -10.85
C ILE A 275 -3.67 -11.52 -10.88
N GLN A 276 -3.34 -10.85 -11.97
CA GLN A 276 -2.00 -10.32 -12.21
C GLN A 276 -2.07 -8.89 -12.72
N LYS A 277 -1.11 -8.07 -12.31
CA LYS A 277 -0.92 -6.71 -12.85
C LYS A 277 0.05 -6.76 -14.03
N TRP A 278 -0.29 -6.09 -15.11
CA TRP A 278 0.60 -5.84 -16.24
C TRP A 278 0.82 -4.33 -16.34
N LYS A 279 2.04 -3.91 -16.03
CA LYS A 279 2.51 -2.53 -16.18
C LYS A 279 3.74 -2.55 -17.10
N GLU A 280 3.93 -1.51 -17.89
CA GLU A 280 5.14 -1.34 -18.70
C GLU A 280 6.29 -0.68 -17.93
N PHE A 281 5.99 -0.12 -16.76
CA PHE A 281 6.95 0.55 -15.90
C PHE A 281 7.12 -0.22 -14.60
N MET A 282 8.35 -0.29 -14.12
CA MET A 282 8.71 -0.81 -12.82
C MET A 282 8.68 0.31 -11.80
N ASP A 283 8.22 -0.02 -10.59
CA ASP A 283 8.27 0.89 -9.44
C ASP A 283 9.21 0.26 -8.40
N GLU A 284 10.23 0.99 -7.96
CA GLU A 284 11.13 0.60 -6.88
C GLU A 284 11.34 1.76 -5.92
N GLU A 285 11.70 1.44 -4.69
CA GLU A 285 11.81 2.41 -3.61
C GLU A 285 13.25 2.74 -3.31
N PHE A 286 13.53 4.04 -3.28
CA PHE A 286 14.86 4.53 -3.02
C PHE A 286 14.80 5.57 -1.91
N GLU A 287 15.78 5.52 -1.00
CA GLU A 287 15.89 6.51 0.07
C GLU A 287 16.27 7.87 -0.53
N ILE A 288 15.54 8.92 -0.15
CA ILE A 288 15.87 10.30 -0.49
C ILE A 288 17.04 10.73 0.40
N ILE A 289 18.20 10.98 -0.18
CA ILE A 289 19.39 11.42 0.55
C ILE A 289 19.63 12.94 0.44
N ASP A 290 19.11 13.58 -0.61
CA ASP A 290 19.17 15.03 -0.78
C ASP A 290 18.06 15.51 -1.74
N ILE A 291 17.86 16.83 -1.82
CA ILE A 291 17.02 17.50 -2.82
C ILE A 291 17.84 18.64 -3.41
N VAL A 292 18.04 18.65 -4.72
CA VAL A 292 18.82 19.68 -5.42
C VAL A 292 17.97 20.42 -6.44
N SER A 293 18.46 21.55 -6.92
CA SER A 293 17.79 22.31 -7.96
C SER A 293 18.22 21.78 -9.33
N ASP A 294 17.28 21.66 -10.26
CA ASP A 294 17.58 21.40 -11.66
C ASP A 294 18.05 22.68 -12.39
N LYS A 295 18.29 22.57 -13.70
CA LYS A 295 18.81 23.69 -14.51
C LYS A 295 17.85 24.89 -14.60
N VAL A 296 16.57 24.71 -14.28
CA VAL A 296 15.54 25.75 -14.36
C VAL A 296 15.03 26.20 -13.00
N GLY A 297 15.66 25.76 -11.91
CA GLY A 297 15.35 26.19 -10.56
C GLY A 297 14.37 25.28 -9.80
N HIS A 298 13.88 24.19 -10.39
CA HIS A 298 12.92 23.29 -9.76
C HIS A 298 13.59 22.23 -8.89
N GLY A 299 12.96 21.86 -7.77
CA GLY A 299 13.46 20.79 -6.90
C GLY A 299 13.35 19.40 -7.54
N ILE A 300 14.45 18.65 -7.47
CA ILE A 300 14.55 17.24 -7.84
C ILE A 300 15.13 16.45 -6.66
N TYR A 301 14.69 15.21 -6.48
CA TYR A 301 15.22 14.33 -5.44
C TYR A 301 16.56 13.75 -5.88
N VAL A 302 17.45 13.54 -4.91
CA VAL A 302 18.64 12.69 -5.04
C VAL A 302 18.38 11.44 -4.21
N CYS A 303 18.33 10.30 -4.89
CA CYS A 303 17.99 9.01 -4.29
C CYS A 303 19.20 8.08 -4.27
N GLN A 304 19.30 7.23 -3.26
CA GLN A 304 20.37 6.24 -3.12
C GLN A 304 19.92 4.87 -3.67
N SER A 305 20.67 4.30 -4.62
CA SER A 305 20.58 2.89 -5.02
C SER A 305 21.81 2.10 -4.56
N SER A 306 21.83 0.78 -4.79
CA SER A 306 23.00 -0.06 -4.50
C SER A 306 24.26 0.33 -5.29
N ALA A 307 24.13 1.07 -6.40
CA ALA A 307 25.25 1.51 -7.22
C ALA A 307 25.61 2.99 -7.06
N GLY A 308 24.83 3.78 -6.32
CA GLY A 308 25.13 5.17 -6.06
C GLY A 308 23.91 6.08 -6.05
N ALA A 309 24.19 7.37 -5.91
CA ALA A 309 23.17 8.42 -5.93
C ALA A 309 22.71 8.73 -7.36
N PHE A 310 21.42 8.97 -7.56
CA PHE A 310 20.86 9.38 -8.84
C PHE A 310 19.72 10.39 -8.66
N ASN A 311 19.52 11.21 -9.69
CA ASN A 311 18.51 12.27 -9.66
C ASN A 311 17.16 11.77 -10.14
N VAL A 312 16.10 12.13 -9.43
CA VAL A 312 14.73 11.77 -9.75
C VAL A 312 13.87 13.03 -9.81
N THR A 313 13.27 13.27 -10.97
CA THR A 313 12.29 14.35 -11.10
C THR A 313 10.95 13.90 -10.51
N PRO A 314 10.36 14.66 -9.58
CA PRO A 314 9.03 14.38 -9.05
C PRO A 314 7.95 14.55 -10.15
N LYS A 315 6.95 13.68 -10.13
CA LYS A 315 5.73 13.77 -10.95
C LYS A 315 4.70 14.65 -10.23
N SER A 316 5.02 15.94 -10.12
CA SER A 316 4.20 16.94 -9.46
C SER A 316 4.16 18.25 -10.24
N SER A 317 3.32 19.20 -9.81
CA SER A 317 3.21 20.53 -10.41
C SER A 317 4.50 21.35 -10.25
N HIS A 318 4.68 22.40 -11.07
CA HIS A 318 5.83 23.29 -10.96
C HIS A 318 5.90 24.00 -9.59
N LEU A 319 4.75 24.38 -9.01
CA LEU A 319 4.68 25.01 -7.70
C LEU A 319 5.20 24.08 -6.60
N GLU A 320 4.82 22.81 -6.65
CA GLU A 320 5.27 21.80 -5.69
C GLU A 320 6.77 21.53 -5.81
N LYS A 321 7.30 21.49 -7.03
CA LYS A 321 8.74 21.35 -7.27
C LYS A 321 9.55 22.48 -6.65
N SER A 322 9.06 23.71 -6.72
CA SER A 322 9.70 24.86 -6.06
C SER A 322 9.66 24.74 -4.53
N ASN A 323 8.56 24.20 -3.98
CA ASN A 323 8.41 24.00 -2.53
C ASN A 323 9.33 22.90 -1.96
N LEU A 324 9.77 21.94 -2.77
CA LEU A 324 10.69 20.88 -2.33
C LEU A 324 12.03 21.46 -1.85
N LEU A 325 12.55 22.48 -2.54
CA LEU A 325 13.84 23.10 -2.19
C LEU A 325 13.81 23.85 -0.86
N ILE A 326 12.65 24.37 -0.48
CA ILE A 326 12.45 25.10 0.78
C ILE A 326 12.33 24.12 1.96
N ASN A 327 11.71 22.96 1.73
CA ASN A 327 11.32 22.03 2.79
C ASN A 327 12.12 20.71 2.77
N LYS A 328 13.40 20.74 2.36
CA LYS A 328 14.19 19.52 2.09
C LYS A 328 14.20 18.54 3.27
N ASP A 329 14.40 19.06 4.47
CA ASP A 329 14.44 18.30 5.73
C ASP A 329 13.20 17.43 5.98
N LYS A 330 12.04 17.79 5.40
CA LYS A 330 10.79 17.03 5.54
C LYS A 330 10.82 15.71 4.77
N TYR A 331 11.70 15.59 3.79
CA TYR A 331 11.70 14.53 2.79
C TYR A 331 12.94 13.63 2.87
N ILE A 332 14.09 14.17 3.27
CA ILE A 332 15.33 13.40 3.45
C ILE A 332 15.11 12.26 4.45
N GLY A 333 15.61 11.06 4.11
CA GLY A 333 15.47 9.82 4.87
C GLY A 333 14.14 9.08 4.67
N LYS A 334 13.24 9.59 3.82
CA LYS A 334 12.02 8.87 3.43
C LYS A 334 12.25 8.04 2.16
N MET A 335 11.44 6.99 1.99
CA MET A 335 11.44 6.16 0.79
C MET A 335 10.57 6.83 -0.30
N LEU A 336 11.18 7.11 -1.45
CA LEU A 336 10.50 7.57 -2.66
C LEU A 336 10.22 6.39 -3.58
N THR A 337 8.97 6.23 -3.98
CA THR A 337 8.58 5.33 -5.07
C THR A 337 8.99 5.96 -6.40
N VAL A 338 9.92 5.34 -7.11
CA VAL A 338 10.40 5.79 -8.42
C VAL A 338 9.86 4.84 -9.49
N ARG A 339 9.12 5.39 -10.46
CA ARG A 339 8.63 4.66 -11.64
C ARG A 339 9.59 4.85 -12.80
N PHE A 340 10.03 3.77 -13.42
CA PHE A 340 11.02 3.76 -14.49
C PHE A 340 10.75 2.63 -15.49
N GLN A 341 11.33 2.71 -16.69
CA GLN A 341 11.11 1.69 -17.73
C GLN A 341 12.02 0.47 -17.55
N GLU A 342 13.31 0.72 -17.28
CA GLU A 342 14.32 -0.32 -17.10
C GLU A 342 15.39 0.11 -16.10
N LEU A 343 16.03 -0.86 -15.44
CA LEU A 343 17.27 -0.61 -14.72
C LEU A 343 18.43 -0.61 -15.72
N THR A 344 19.40 0.28 -15.52
CA THR A 344 20.72 0.16 -16.15
C THR A 344 21.43 -1.12 -15.66
N ALA A 345 22.52 -1.53 -16.33
CA ALA A 345 23.35 -2.66 -15.88
C ALA A 345 23.91 -2.48 -14.46
N LEU A 346 23.93 -1.23 -13.96
CA LEU A 346 24.36 -0.85 -12.62
C LEU A 346 23.17 -0.71 -11.65
N GLY A 347 21.94 -1.08 -12.01
CA GLY A 347 20.80 -0.98 -11.10
C GLY A 347 20.29 0.45 -10.85
N ILE A 348 20.64 1.41 -11.71
CA ILE A 348 20.06 2.77 -11.69
C ILE A 348 18.82 2.81 -12.59
N PRO A 349 17.65 3.28 -12.08
CA PRO A 349 16.45 3.53 -12.87
C PRO A 349 16.68 4.44 -14.09
N LYS A 350 16.36 3.97 -15.31
CA LYS A 350 16.33 4.84 -16.50
C LYS A 350 15.00 5.55 -16.64
N PHE A 351 15.07 6.85 -16.93
CA PHE A 351 13.89 7.72 -17.09
C PHE A 351 12.96 7.72 -15.87
N GLY A 352 13.54 7.55 -14.67
CA GLY A 352 12.81 7.50 -13.42
C GLY A 352 12.05 8.80 -13.11
N ARG A 353 10.79 8.67 -12.70
CA ARG A 353 9.97 9.74 -12.12
C ARG A 353 9.58 9.36 -10.70
N GLY A 354 9.70 10.30 -9.77
CA GLY A 354 9.24 10.11 -8.40
C GLY A 354 7.72 10.24 -8.35
N ILE A 355 7.03 9.22 -7.86
CA ILE A 355 5.56 9.09 -7.95
C ILE A 355 4.85 9.29 -6.61
N ALA A 356 5.51 8.95 -5.50
CA ALA A 356 4.99 9.21 -4.17
C ALA A 356 6.06 8.92 -3.13
N ILE A 357 5.95 9.56 -1.96
CA ILE A 357 6.71 9.17 -0.78
C ILE A 357 5.90 8.13 -0.02
N ARG A 358 6.49 6.97 0.27
CA ARG A 358 5.79 5.88 0.95
C ARG A 358 5.64 6.15 2.44
N ASP A 359 4.59 6.86 2.80
CA ASP A 359 4.17 7.08 4.18
C ASP A 359 2.70 6.65 4.42
N TYR A 360 2.05 6.01 3.45
CA TYR A 360 0.60 5.76 3.39
C TYR A 360 0.16 4.29 3.53
N GLU A 361 1.09 3.40 3.88
CA GLU A 361 0.79 1.98 4.14
C GLU A 361 0.49 1.67 5.61
#